data_AF-A0A957D876-F1
#
_entry.id   AF-A0A957D876-F1
#
_cell.length_a   1.000
_cell.length_b   1.000
_cell.length_c   1.000
_cell.angle_alpha   90.00
_cell.angle_beta   90.00
_cell.angle_gamma   90.00
#
_symmetry.space_group_name_H-M   'P 1'
#
loop_
_entity.id
_entity.type
_entity.pdbx_description
1 polymer ?
#
loop_
_entity_poly.entity_id
_entity_poly.type
_entity_poly.pdbx_seq_one_letter_code
_entity_poly.pdbx_strand_id
1 'polypeptide(L)'
;AVPGEKPKQFYDFKKDIESVGDFIRLYTTRYQRWNSPKFLIGESYGTTRSAGLSGYLQERHGMYLNGIMLISSILSFQTAHFEFGNDLPYILFLPTYAATAWYHGRLAPDLQADLPKTLAEAEAFAMNEYTLALMKGASLADEERPSIIQKLARYTGLSEAFIERANLRIEIFRFCKELLREQRRTVGRLDT
;
A
#
# COMPACT_ATOMS: atom_id res chain seq x y z
N ALA A 1 -13.67 13.18 20.91
CA ALA A 1 -14.00 14.61 20.86
C ALA A 1 -14.22 15.13 22.27
N VAL A 2 -13.90 16.40 22.55
CA VAL A 2 -14.23 17.06 23.83
C VAL A 2 -15.76 17.06 24.00
N PRO A 3 -16.29 16.87 25.22
CA PRO A 3 -17.73 16.93 25.44
C PRO A 3 -18.31 18.27 24.93
N GLY A 4 -19.31 18.20 24.05
CA GLY A 4 -19.99 19.37 23.46
C GLY A 4 -19.64 19.70 22.01
N GLU A 5 -18.57 19.12 21.45
CA GLU A 5 -18.13 19.39 20.07
C GLU A 5 -18.51 18.27 19.09
N LYS A 6 -18.86 18.62 17.84
CA LYS A 6 -19.24 17.63 16.82
C LYS A 6 -17.98 16.97 16.23
N PRO A 7 -17.87 15.63 16.22
CA PRO A 7 -16.78 14.87 15.57
C PRO A 7 -16.36 15.40 14.19
N LYS A 8 -17.33 15.71 13.33
CA LYS A 8 -17.10 16.18 11.96
C LYS A 8 -16.31 17.49 11.86
N GLN A 9 -16.18 18.28 12.94
CA GLN A 9 -15.38 19.51 12.96
C GLN A 9 -13.87 19.25 12.99
N PHE A 10 -13.44 18.02 13.31
CA PHE A 10 -12.01 17.67 13.51
C PHE A 10 -11.52 16.52 12.62
N TYR A 11 -12.43 15.71 12.06
CA TYR A 11 -12.08 14.48 11.32
C TYR A 11 -12.11 14.64 9.79
N ASP A 12 -12.22 15.87 9.28
CA ASP A 12 -11.98 16.16 7.87
C ASP A 12 -10.47 16.33 7.61
N PHE A 13 -9.99 15.93 6.43
CA PHE A 13 -8.56 15.95 6.08
C PHE A 13 -7.91 17.32 6.33
N LYS A 14 -8.59 18.39 5.90
CA LYS A 14 -8.10 19.76 6.10
C LYS A 14 -8.07 20.14 7.58
N LYS A 15 -9.10 19.75 8.34
CA LYS A 15 -9.22 20.06 9.77
C LYS A 15 -8.22 19.29 10.62
N ASP A 16 -7.90 18.06 10.25
CA ASP A 16 -6.82 17.28 10.83
C ASP A 16 -5.46 17.99 10.68
N ILE A 17 -5.13 18.44 9.46
CA ILE A 17 -3.90 19.20 9.19
C ILE A 17 -3.88 20.52 9.97
N GLU A 18 -4.96 21.30 9.93
CA GLU A 18 -5.06 22.59 10.64
C GLU A 18 -4.86 22.40 12.14
N SER A 19 -5.59 21.45 12.75
CA SER A 19 -5.54 21.20 14.18
C SER A 19 -4.16 20.74 14.65
N VAL A 20 -3.52 19.83 13.91
CA VAL A 20 -2.20 19.30 14.27
C VAL A 20 -1.11 20.35 14.00
N GLY A 21 -1.21 21.10 12.90
CA GLY A 21 -0.28 22.17 12.56
C GLY A 21 -0.29 23.30 13.58
N ASP A 22 -1.48 23.73 14.01
CA ASP A 22 -1.63 24.75 15.06
C ASP A 22 -1.07 24.26 16.40
N PHE A 23 -1.28 22.99 16.75
CA PHE A 23 -0.65 22.39 17.92
C PHE A 23 0.88 22.45 17.84
N ILE A 24 1.48 22.06 16.71
CA ILE A 24 2.94 22.10 16.51
C ILE A 24 3.46 23.53 16.67
N ARG A 25 2.78 24.53 16.09
CA ARG A 25 3.16 25.95 16.21
C ARG A 25 3.06 26.45 17.65
N LEU A 26 1.97 26.12 18.36
CA LEU A 26 1.77 26.51 19.75
C LEU A 26 2.80 25.86 20.67
N TYR A 27 3.06 24.56 20.51
CA TYR A 27 4.10 23.85 21.25
C TYR A 27 5.48 24.49 21.01
N THR A 28 5.86 24.66 19.74
CA THR A 28 7.15 25.25 19.39
C THR A 28 7.34 26.64 19.99
N THR A 29 6.28 27.45 20.01
CA THR A 29 6.30 28.79 20.62
C THR A 29 6.45 28.73 22.13
N ARG A 30 5.61 27.92 22.79
CA ARG A 30 5.60 27.78 24.26
C ARG A 30 6.96 27.33 24.80
N TYR A 31 7.62 26.42 24.09
CA TYR A 31 8.91 25.85 24.50
C TYR A 31 10.11 26.52 23.84
N GLN A 32 9.91 27.64 23.14
CA GLN A 32 10.98 28.44 22.50
C GLN A 32 11.87 27.62 21.55
N ARG A 33 11.27 26.69 20.79
CA ARG A 33 11.98 25.75 19.90
C ARG A 33 11.97 26.19 18.42
N TRP A 34 11.72 27.46 18.13
CA TRP A 34 11.64 27.96 16.75
C TRP A 34 12.91 27.69 15.93
N ASN A 35 14.09 27.78 16.55
CA ASN A 35 15.37 27.49 15.88
C ASN A 35 15.81 26.02 15.96
N SER A 36 15.08 25.17 16.68
CA SER A 36 15.42 23.75 16.76
C SER A 36 15.18 23.06 15.42
N PRO A 37 15.99 22.06 15.04
CA PRO A 37 15.69 21.21 13.90
C PRO A 37 14.32 20.52 14.09
N LYS A 38 13.54 20.43 13.01
CA LYS A 38 12.18 19.85 13.03
C LYS A 38 12.06 18.79 11.97
N PHE A 39 11.57 17.63 12.37
CA PHE A 39 11.28 16.50 11.49
C PHE A 39 9.83 16.08 11.69
N LEU A 40 9.14 15.77 10.61
CA LEU A 40 7.86 15.06 10.67
C LEU A 40 8.10 13.58 10.37
N ILE A 41 7.53 12.71 11.19
CA ILE A 41 7.51 11.27 10.96
C ILE A 41 6.07 10.80 10.96
N GLY A 42 5.68 10.07 9.92
CA GLY A 42 4.33 9.53 9.79
C GLY A 42 4.35 8.06 9.40
N GLU A 43 3.40 7.30 9.91
CA GLU A 43 3.13 5.92 9.53
C GLU A 43 1.71 5.79 8.98
N SER A 44 1.53 5.04 7.88
CA SER A 44 0.21 4.81 7.28
C SER A 44 -0.50 6.14 6.98
N TYR A 45 -1.71 6.40 7.46
CA TYR A 45 -2.37 7.71 7.29
C TYR A 45 -1.52 8.88 7.81
N GLY A 46 -0.65 8.63 8.79
CA GLY A 46 0.34 9.60 9.25
C GLY A 46 1.27 10.08 8.13
N THR A 47 1.50 9.32 7.06
CA THR A 47 2.27 9.80 5.90
C THR A 47 1.50 10.83 5.10
N THR A 48 0.19 10.62 4.89
CA THR A 48 -0.69 11.60 4.25
C THR A 48 -0.73 12.88 5.07
N ARG A 49 -0.87 12.75 6.39
CA ARG A 49 -0.85 13.88 7.32
C ARG A 49 0.49 14.60 7.30
N SER A 50 1.61 13.89 7.37
CA SER A 50 2.96 14.50 7.35
C SER A 50 3.22 15.27 6.06
N ALA A 51 2.74 14.75 4.92
CA ALA A 51 2.82 15.45 3.64
C ALA A 51 1.93 16.72 3.60
N GLY A 52 0.72 16.67 4.14
CA GLY A 52 -0.14 17.86 4.24
C GLY A 52 0.40 18.90 5.24
N LEU A 53 0.92 18.43 6.37
CA LEU A 53 1.50 19.29 7.41
C LEU A 53 2.75 20.02 6.94
N SER A 54 3.57 19.43 6.07
CA SER A 54 4.78 20.10 5.61
C SER A 54 4.46 21.38 4.83
N GLY A 55 3.49 21.32 3.92
CA GLY A 55 2.97 22.51 3.22
C GLY A 55 2.30 23.48 4.18
N TYR A 56 1.39 22.98 5.02
CA TYR A 56 0.64 23.83 5.95
C TYR A 56 1.55 24.61 6.92
N LEU A 57 2.52 23.94 7.55
CA LEU A 57 3.45 24.59 8.49
C LEU A 57 4.30 25.66 7.81
N GLN A 58 4.76 25.39 6.59
CA GLN A 58 5.54 26.33 5.81
C GLN A 58 4.69 27.55 5.39
N GLU A 59 3.56 27.31 4.72
CA GLU A 59 2.73 28.35 4.11
C GLU A 59 2.00 29.21 5.15
N ARG A 60 1.43 28.55 6.18
CA ARG A 60 0.58 29.24 7.17
C ARG A 60 1.38 29.91 8.28
N HIS A 61 2.49 29.29 8.68
CA HIS A 61 3.22 29.65 9.90
C HIS A 61 4.70 30.03 9.67
N GLY A 62 5.21 29.93 8.43
CA GLY A 62 6.62 30.17 8.13
C GLY A 62 7.56 29.18 8.81
N MET A 63 7.06 27.99 9.17
CA MET A 63 7.82 26.96 9.88
C MET A 63 8.39 25.95 8.89
N TYR A 64 9.69 26.05 8.62
CA TYR A 64 10.41 25.13 7.74
C TYR A 64 10.85 23.86 8.48
N LEU A 65 10.77 22.73 7.78
CA LEU A 65 11.18 21.42 8.27
C LEU A 65 12.59 21.06 7.77
N ASN A 66 13.34 20.34 8.58
CA ASN A 66 14.66 19.78 8.22
C ASN A 66 14.54 18.40 7.55
N GLY A 67 13.38 17.76 7.62
CA GLY A 67 13.12 16.52 6.92
C GLY A 67 11.74 15.94 7.21
N ILE A 68 11.33 15.00 6.37
CA ILE A 68 10.09 14.25 6.51
C ILE A 68 10.43 12.76 6.32
N MET A 69 9.95 11.91 7.22
CA MET A 69 10.10 10.47 7.18
C MET A 69 8.72 9.82 7.04
N LEU A 70 8.55 8.97 6.03
CA LEU A 70 7.28 8.33 5.70
C LEU A 70 7.45 6.81 5.79
N ILE A 71 6.69 6.18 6.68
CA ILE A 71 6.75 4.74 6.95
C ILE A 71 5.44 4.11 6.45
N SER A 72 5.54 3.08 5.63
CA SER A 72 4.37 2.40 5.05
C SER A 72 3.40 3.39 4.37
N SER A 73 3.96 4.19 3.47
CA SER A 73 3.32 5.38 2.90
C SER A 73 2.04 5.11 2.13
N ILE A 74 1.01 5.90 2.42
CA ILE A 74 -0.17 6.07 1.59
C ILE A 74 -0.35 7.54 1.25
N LEU A 75 0.05 7.93 0.04
CA LEU A 75 -0.09 9.30 -0.46
C LEU A 75 -1.15 9.41 -1.56
N SER A 76 -1.44 8.30 -2.23
CA SER A 76 -2.58 8.16 -3.14
C SER A 76 -3.41 6.97 -2.70
N PHE A 77 -4.66 7.19 -2.29
CA PHE A 77 -5.52 6.10 -1.80
C PHE A 77 -5.90 5.12 -2.91
N GLN A 78 -5.87 5.54 -4.18
CA GLN A 78 -6.14 4.66 -5.31
C GLN A 78 -5.18 3.46 -5.35
N THR A 79 -3.95 3.60 -4.86
CA THR A 79 -2.98 2.49 -4.86
C THR A 79 -3.33 1.37 -3.89
N ALA A 80 -4.28 1.58 -2.97
CA ALA A 80 -4.71 0.60 -1.97
C ALA A 80 -6.24 0.33 -1.98
N HIS A 81 -6.97 0.93 -2.92
CA HIS A 81 -8.43 0.86 -2.97
C HIS A 81 -8.90 -0.15 -4.02
N PHE A 82 -9.10 -1.40 -3.61
CA PHE A 82 -9.57 -2.48 -4.47
C PHE A 82 -11.07 -2.32 -4.77
N GLU A 83 -11.41 -1.67 -5.89
CA GLU A 83 -12.79 -1.50 -6.34
C GLU A 83 -12.91 -1.67 -7.86
N PHE A 84 -14.14 -1.90 -8.31
CA PHE A 84 -14.45 -1.95 -9.73
C PHE A 84 -14.03 -0.65 -10.42
N GLY A 85 -13.29 -0.77 -11.53
CA GLY A 85 -12.75 0.37 -12.27
C GLY A 85 -11.41 0.90 -11.75
N ASN A 86 -10.87 0.34 -10.66
CA ASN A 86 -9.52 0.65 -10.18
C ASN A 86 -8.64 -0.60 -10.14
N ASP A 87 -7.92 -0.84 -11.23
CA ASP A 87 -7.05 -2.03 -11.35
C ASP A 87 -5.63 -1.83 -10.79
N LEU A 88 -5.25 -0.57 -10.53
CA LEU A 88 -3.94 -0.19 -10.02
C LEU A 88 -3.47 -0.98 -8.77
N PRO A 89 -4.29 -1.19 -7.72
CA PRO A 89 -3.83 -1.90 -6.53
C PRO A 89 -3.49 -3.37 -6.82
N TYR A 90 -4.18 -4.05 -7.76
CA TYR A 90 -3.86 -5.45 -8.06
C TYR A 90 -2.45 -5.60 -8.64
N ILE A 91 -2.02 -4.63 -9.45
CA ILE A 91 -0.69 -4.57 -10.05
C ILE A 91 0.36 -4.29 -8.97
N LEU A 92 0.14 -3.24 -8.16
CA LEU A 92 1.10 -2.76 -7.17
C LEU A 92 1.31 -3.74 -6.01
N PHE A 93 0.33 -4.59 -5.69
CA PHE A 93 0.43 -5.55 -4.60
C PHE A 93 1.12 -6.86 -5.00
N LEU A 94 1.29 -7.15 -6.30
CA LEU A 94 1.83 -8.42 -6.76
C LEU A 94 3.25 -8.72 -6.21
N PRO A 95 4.21 -7.77 -6.22
CA PRO A 95 5.53 -8.02 -5.63
C PRO A 95 5.47 -8.31 -4.11
N THR A 96 4.57 -7.66 -3.38
CA THR A 96 4.34 -7.92 -1.95
C THR A 96 3.79 -9.33 -1.72
N TYR A 97 2.88 -9.80 -2.57
CA TYR A 97 2.39 -11.18 -2.52
C TYR A 97 3.51 -12.18 -2.81
N ALA A 98 4.38 -11.88 -3.77
CA ALA A 98 5.57 -12.70 -4.06
C ALA A 98 6.51 -12.77 -2.86
N ALA A 99 6.83 -11.63 -2.23
CA ALA A 99 7.64 -11.61 -1.00
C ALA A 99 7.01 -12.45 0.12
N THR A 100 5.69 -12.32 0.32
CA THR A 100 4.98 -13.06 1.38
C THR A 100 4.99 -14.56 1.10
N ALA A 101 4.71 -14.95 -0.15
CA ALA A 101 4.74 -16.34 -0.57
C ALA A 101 6.15 -16.93 -0.46
N TRP A 102 7.18 -16.17 -0.81
CA TRP A 102 8.58 -16.53 -0.63
C TRP A 102 8.91 -16.74 0.85
N TYR A 103 8.55 -15.80 1.73
CA TYR A 103 8.79 -15.89 3.17
C TYR A 103 8.17 -17.17 3.78
N HIS A 104 6.98 -17.55 3.32
CA HIS A 104 6.28 -18.75 3.79
C HIS A 104 6.64 -20.04 3.02
N GLY A 105 7.65 -20.02 2.14
CA GLY A 105 8.10 -21.21 1.40
C GLY A 105 7.05 -21.76 0.42
N ARG A 106 6.24 -20.88 -0.18
CA ARG A 106 5.11 -21.23 -1.05
C ARG A 106 5.39 -21.04 -2.54
N LEU A 107 6.61 -20.64 -2.91
CA LEU A 107 7.02 -20.50 -4.29
C LEU A 107 7.77 -21.75 -4.79
N ALA A 108 7.90 -21.87 -6.10
CA ALA A 108 8.67 -22.94 -6.73
C ALA A 108 10.17 -22.83 -6.35
N PRO A 109 10.93 -23.94 -6.34
CA PRO A 109 12.31 -23.95 -5.85
C PRO A 109 13.24 -22.93 -6.51
N ASP A 110 13.03 -22.63 -7.78
CA ASP A 110 13.81 -21.66 -8.56
C ASP A 110 13.54 -20.20 -8.14
N LEU A 111 12.32 -19.89 -7.70
CA LEU A 111 11.96 -18.60 -7.11
C LEU A 111 12.33 -18.54 -5.61
N GLN A 112 12.43 -19.68 -4.95
CA GLN A 112 12.74 -19.74 -3.52
C GLN A 112 14.22 -19.42 -3.20
N ALA A 113 15.10 -19.44 -4.20
CA ALA A 113 16.55 -19.31 -4.02
C ALA A 113 17.06 -17.87 -3.82
N ASP A 114 16.45 -16.89 -4.50
CA ASP A 114 16.92 -15.50 -4.52
C ASP A 114 15.71 -14.55 -4.50
N LEU A 115 15.46 -13.94 -3.35
CA LEU A 115 14.33 -13.03 -3.16
C LEU A 115 14.46 -11.77 -4.04
N PRO A 116 15.58 -11.01 -4.05
CA PRO A 116 15.76 -9.87 -4.95
C PRO A 116 15.46 -10.19 -6.42
N LYS A 117 15.98 -11.32 -6.93
CA LYS A 117 15.69 -11.75 -8.31
C LYS A 117 14.21 -12.05 -8.52
N THR A 118 13.58 -12.76 -7.59
CA THR A 118 12.15 -13.11 -7.65
C THR A 118 11.27 -11.87 -7.64
N LEU A 119 11.60 -10.88 -6.81
CA LEU A 119 10.87 -9.62 -6.77
C LEU A 119 11.03 -8.84 -8.07
N ALA A 120 12.24 -8.78 -8.64
CA ALA A 120 12.46 -8.14 -9.93
C ALA A 120 11.65 -8.80 -11.06
N GLU A 121 11.54 -10.13 -11.06
CA GLU A 121 10.69 -10.85 -12.01
C GLU A 121 9.19 -10.57 -11.80
N ALA A 122 8.72 -10.59 -10.56
CA ALA A 122 7.32 -10.29 -10.22
C ALA A 122 6.95 -8.84 -10.57
N GLU A 123 7.85 -7.89 -10.32
CA GLU A 123 7.70 -6.48 -10.70
C GLU A 123 7.64 -6.31 -12.23
N ALA A 124 8.55 -6.95 -12.97
CA ALA A 124 8.54 -6.90 -14.42
C ALA A 124 7.25 -7.49 -15.01
N PHE A 125 6.78 -8.61 -14.47
CA PHE A 125 5.50 -9.20 -14.88
C PHE A 125 4.32 -8.28 -14.54
N ALA A 126 4.28 -7.71 -13.33
CA ALA A 126 3.24 -6.79 -12.89
C ALA A 126 3.13 -5.58 -13.82
N MET A 127 4.25 -4.92 -14.10
CA MET A 127 4.32 -3.68 -14.88
C MET A 127 4.07 -3.85 -16.37
N ASN A 128 4.13 -5.08 -16.89
CA ASN A 128 3.97 -5.38 -18.31
C ASN A 128 2.72 -6.23 -18.56
N GLU A 129 2.90 -7.55 -18.65
CA GLU A 129 1.87 -8.48 -19.12
C GLU A 129 0.62 -8.46 -18.24
N TYR A 130 0.78 -8.39 -16.92
CA TYR A 130 -0.37 -8.37 -16.02
C TYR A 130 -1.15 -7.05 -16.12
N THR A 131 -0.46 -5.91 -16.19
CA THR A 131 -1.07 -4.61 -16.46
C THR A 131 -1.86 -4.64 -17.77
N LEU A 132 -1.27 -5.14 -18.85
CA LEU A 132 -1.95 -5.25 -20.15
C LEU A 132 -3.17 -6.18 -20.09
N ALA A 133 -3.07 -7.31 -19.39
CA ALA A 133 -4.16 -8.25 -19.23
C ALA A 133 -5.36 -7.62 -18.50
N LEU A 134 -5.11 -6.89 -17.41
CA LEU A 134 -6.17 -6.17 -16.69
C LEU A 134 -6.81 -5.08 -17.54
N MET A 135 -6.00 -4.32 -18.30
CA MET A 135 -6.48 -3.29 -19.22
C MET A 135 -7.32 -3.83 -20.39
N LYS A 136 -6.95 -5.00 -20.93
CA LYS A 136 -7.77 -5.69 -21.95
C LYS A 136 -9.12 -6.13 -21.39
N GLY A 137 -9.20 -6.46 -20.09
CA GLY A 137 -10.44 -6.83 -19.42
C GLY A 137 -11.15 -7.99 -20.13
N ALA A 138 -12.41 -7.79 -20.50
CA ALA A 138 -13.20 -8.79 -21.22
C ALA A 138 -12.71 -9.09 -22.65
N SER A 139 -11.85 -8.24 -23.22
CA SER A 139 -11.22 -8.46 -24.52
C SER A 139 -9.90 -9.23 -24.44
N LEU A 140 -9.49 -9.68 -23.25
CA LEU A 140 -8.35 -10.57 -23.10
C LEU A 140 -8.67 -11.90 -23.80
N ALA A 141 -7.83 -12.31 -24.75
CA ALA A 141 -8.07 -13.51 -25.52
C ALA A 141 -8.04 -14.76 -24.65
N ASP A 142 -8.89 -15.75 -24.97
CA ASP A 142 -9.00 -17.00 -24.22
C ASP A 142 -7.69 -17.80 -24.26
N GLU A 143 -6.83 -17.57 -25.24
CA GLU A 143 -5.50 -18.18 -25.35
C GLU A 143 -4.45 -17.46 -24.48
N GLU A 144 -4.60 -16.16 -24.24
CA GLU A 144 -3.67 -15.36 -23.42
C GLU A 144 -3.95 -15.55 -21.92
N ARG A 145 -5.22 -15.65 -21.56
CA ARG A 145 -5.68 -15.71 -20.16
C ARG A 145 -5.04 -16.84 -19.33
N PRO A 146 -4.92 -18.09 -19.81
CA PRO A 146 -4.24 -19.17 -19.09
C PRO A 146 -2.79 -18.85 -18.73
N SER A 147 -2.07 -18.15 -19.63
CA SER A 147 -0.68 -17.75 -19.36
C SER A 147 -0.59 -16.75 -18.21
N ILE A 148 -1.51 -15.79 -18.15
CA ILE A 148 -1.57 -14.80 -17.05
C ILE A 148 -1.92 -15.49 -15.73
N ILE A 149 -2.87 -16.42 -15.73
CA ILE A 149 -3.24 -17.21 -14.54
C ILE A 149 -2.03 -18.00 -14.03
N GLN A 150 -1.32 -18.70 -14.92
CA GLN A 150 -0.14 -19.49 -14.56
C GLN A 150 0.96 -18.61 -13.96
N LYS A 151 1.23 -17.44 -14.54
CA LYS A 151 2.23 -16.50 -14.01
C LYS A 151 1.81 -15.91 -12.66
N LEU A 152 0.54 -15.55 -12.49
CA LEU A 152 0.01 -15.12 -11.19
C LEU A 152 0.15 -16.24 -10.15
N ALA A 153 -0.18 -17.49 -10.48
CA ALA A 153 -0.03 -18.63 -9.57
C ALA A 153 1.44 -18.81 -9.17
N ARG A 154 2.33 -18.76 -10.16
CA ARG A 154 3.78 -18.87 -9.97
C ARG A 154 4.34 -17.82 -9.02
N TYR A 155 3.93 -16.56 -9.14
CA TYR A 155 4.46 -15.47 -8.31
C TYR A 155 3.71 -15.27 -6.99
N THR A 156 2.52 -15.85 -6.80
CA THR A 156 1.74 -15.67 -5.56
C THR A 156 1.65 -16.92 -4.69
N GLY A 157 2.01 -18.10 -5.22
CA GLY A 157 1.83 -19.38 -4.53
C GLY A 157 0.35 -19.78 -4.36
N LEU A 158 -0.58 -19.06 -5.01
CA LEU A 158 -2.00 -19.38 -5.03
C LEU A 158 -2.33 -20.39 -6.13
N SER A 159 -3.44 -21.10 -5.97
CA SER A 159 -3.92 -22.01 -7.02
C SER A 159 -4.46 -21.23 -8.23
N GLU A 160 -4.22 -21.77 -9.43
CA GLU A 160 -4.79 -21.24 -10.68
C GLU A 160 -6.32 -21.14 -10.61
N ALA A 161 -6.97 -22.14 -9.99
CA ALA A 161 -8.41 -22.15 -9.80
C ALA A 161 -8.92 -20.99 -8.92
N PHE A 162 -8.15 -20.56 -7.91
CA PHE A 162 -8.50 -19.39 -7.12
C PHE A 162 -8.35 -18.10 -7.94
N ILE A 163 -7.25 -17.97 -8.68
CA ILE A 163 -6.96 -16.80 -9.51
C ILE A 163 -8.02 -16.62 -10.60
N GLU A 164 -8.43 -17.72 -11.22
CA GLU A 164 -9.48 -17.72 -12.24
C GLU A 164 -10.82 -17.27 -11.67
N ARG A 165 -11.21 -17.79 -10.50
CA ARG A 165 -12.43 -17.33 -9.78
C ARG A 165 -12.34 -15.89 -9.32
N ALA A 166 -11.13 -15.39 -9.04
CA ALA A 166 -10.88 -14.00 -8.72
C ALA A 166 -10.86 -13.10 -9.96
N ASN A 167 -11.04 -13.66 -11.17
CA ASN A 167 -10.96 -12.92 -12.44
C ASN A 167 -9.66 -12.09 -12.54
N LEU A 168 -8.53 -12.75 -12.23
CA LEU A 168 -7.18 -12.19 -12.14
C LEU A 168 -6.97 -11.17 -11.02
N ARG A 169 -8.02 -10.72 -10.30
CA ARG A 169 -8.01 -9.62 -9.34
C ARG A 169 -7.91 -10.10 -7.89
N ILE A 170 -6.68 -10.29 -7.42
CA ILE A 170 -6.40 -10.80 -6.08
C ILE A 170 -6.41 -9.66 -5.05
N GLU A 171 -7.49 -9.56 -4.27
CA GLU A 171 -7.59 -8.63 -3.15
C GLU A 171 -6.71 -9.07 -1.96
N ILE A 172 -6.11 -8.09 -1.27
CA ILE A 172 -5.15 -8.30 -0.18
C ILE A 172 -5.67 -9.21 0.93
N PHE A 173 -6.88 -8.98 1.43
CA PHE A 173 -7.41 -9.79 2.54
C PHE A 173 -7.78 -11.20 2.09
N ARG A 174 -8.11 -11.39 0.81
CA ARG A 174 -8.34 -12.72 0.25
C ARG A 174 -7.01 -13.47 0.12
N PHE A 175 -5.95 -12.81 -0.37
CA PHE A 175 -4.61 -13.38 -0.40
C PHE A 175 -4.14 -13.82 0.99
N CYS A 176 -4.24 -12.94 2.00
CA CYS A 176 -3.83 -13.25 3.37
C CYS A 176 -4.52 -14.50 3.95
N LYS A 177 -5.77 -14.74 3.54
CA LYS A 177 -6.55 -15.93 3.94
C LYS A 177 -6.26 -17.15 3.09
N GLU A 178 -5.90 -16.98 1.82
CA GLU A 178 -5.78 -18.07 0.86
C GLU A 178 -4.42 -18.77 0.91
N LEU A 179 -3.32 -18.01 1.04
CA LEU A 179 -1.95 -18.54 0.86
C LEU A 179 -1.65 -19.78 1.71
N LEU A 180 -2.10 -19.80 2.97
CA LEU A 180 -1.92 -20.92 3.91
C LEU A 180 -3.26 -21.54 4.35
N ARG A 181 -4.30 -21.42 3.52
CA ARG A 181 -5.66 -21.90 3.83
C ARG A 181 -5.68 -23.37 4.24
N GLU A 182 -4.95 -24.23 3.53
CA GLU A 182 -4.89 -25.68 3.79
C GLU A 182 -4.35 -26.00 5.19
N GLN A 183 -3.47 -25.14 5.71
CA GLN A 183 -2.91 -25.25 7.07
C GLN A 183 -3.83 -24.61 8.13
N ARG A 184 -5.00 -24.07 7.73
CA ARG A 184 -5.90 -23.27 8.58
C ARG A 184 -5.21 -22.06 9.21
N ARG A 185 -4.25 -21.46 8.49
CA ARG A 185 -3.51 -20.27 8.92
C ARG A 185 -3.83 -19.07 8.04
N THR A 186 -3.64 -17.88 8.59
CA THR A 186 -3.72 -16.60 7.88
C THR A 186 -2.36 -15.94 7.98
N VAL A 187 -1.85 -15.41 6.87
CA VAL A 187 -0.60 -14.64 6.88
C VAL A 187 -0.87 -13.19 7.23
N GLY A 188 0.11 -12.53 7.84
CA GLY A 188 0.11 -11.11 8.10
C GLY A 188 0.23 -10.31 6.81
N ARG A 189 -0.20 -9.05 6.89
CA ARG A 189 -0.14 -8.08 5.77
C ARG A 189 1.28 -7.58 5.48
N LEU A 190 2.21 -7.88 6.39
CA LEU A 190 3.59 -7.42 6.44
C LEU A 190 4.54 -8.60 6.76
N ASP A 191 4.14 -9.84 6.42
CA ASP A 191 4.99 -11.04 6.57
C ASP A 191 6.01 -11.14 5.41
N THR A 192 6.60 -10.01 5.03
CA THR A 192 7.46 -9.81 3.85
C THR A 192 8.86 -9.38 4.24
#